data_AF-A0A958GKM5-F1
#
_entry.id   AF-A0A958GKM5-F1
#
_cell.length_a   1.000
_cell.length_b   1.000
_cell.length_c   1.000
_cell.angle_alpha   90.00
_cell.angle_beta   90.00
_cell.angle_gamma   90.00
#
_symmetry.space_group_name_H-M   'P 1'
#
loop_
_entity.id
_entity.type
_entity.pdbx_description
1 polymer ?
#
loop_
_entity_poly.entity_id
_entity_poly.type
_entity_poly.pdbx_seq_one_letter_code
_entity_poly.pdbx_strand_id
1 'polypeptide(L)'
;MILELSKDKKIYLFHSVSEIEIALSMRHLSVTLQSGLAIEDALEIVADQTVDTLLKESYQKILKDVSAGKTIAESMRTMPKVFNDFVI
;
A
#
# COMPACT_ATOMS: atom_id res chain seq x y z
N MET A 1 16.39 -5.16 7.82
CA MET A 1 17.22 -4.08 8.40
C MET A 1 16.67 -2.74 7.94
N ILE A 2 16.40 -1.80 8.84
CA ILE A 2 15.85 -0.49 8.48
C ILE A 2 16.96 0.56 8.60
N LEU A 3 17.15 1.38 7.57
CA LEU A 3 17.99 2.56 7.62
C LEU A 3 17.11 3.81 7.56
N GLU A 4 17.34 4.73 8.49
CA GLU A 4 16.72 6.06 8.47
C GLU A 4 17.70 7.04 7.80
N LEU A 5 17.33 7.55 6.62
CA LEU A 5 18.17 8.48 5.84
C LEU A 5 17.83 9.95 6.10
N SER A 6 16.64 10.21 6.65
CA SER A 6 16.12 11.51 7.07
C SER A 6 14.85 11.26 7.88
N LYS A 7 14.35 12.26 8.62
CA LYS A 7 13.12 12.18 9.45
C LYS A 7 11.93 11.53 8.73
N ASP A 8 11.85 11.66 7.41
CA ASP A 8 10.73 11.19 6.58
C ASP A 8 11.08 10.06 5.61
N LYS A 9 12.30 9.49 5.65
CA LYS A 9 12.74 8.48 4.66
C LYS A 9 13.34 7.25 5.34
N LYS A 10 12.53 6.18 5.41
CA LYS A 10 12.93 4.84 5.83
C LYS A 10 13.26 3.98 4.61
N ILE A 11 14.33 3.20 4.69
CA ILE A 11 14.68 2.18 3.69
C ILE A 11 14.72 0.82 4.37
N TYR A 12 13.96 -0.11 3.81
CA TYR A 12 13.97 -1.50 4.21
C TYR A 12 14.95 -2.29 3.33
N LEU A 13 16.12 -2.60 3.89
CA LEU A 13 17.09 -3.51 3.30
C LEU A 13 16.71 -4.93 3.74
N PHE A 14 16.45 -5.79 2.74
CA PHE A 14 16.08 -7.20 2.91
C PHE A 14 14.66 -7.47 3.44
N HIS A 15 13.75 -6.51 3.31
CA HIS A 15 12.32 -6.72 3.59
C HIS A 15 11.55 -6.90 2.29
N SER A 16 10.74 -7.94 2.22
CA SER A 16 9.84 -8.24 1.11
C SER A 16 8.47 -8.58 1.67
N VAL A 17 7.42 -8.13 0.98
CA VAL A 17 6.05 -8.50 1.32
C VAL A 17 5.74 -9.84 0.65
N SER A 18 5.07 -10.75 1.35
CA SER A 18 4.65 -12.02 0.74
C SER A 18 3.51 -11.81 -0.26
N GLU A 19 3.46 -12.61 -1.32
CA GLU A 19 2.37 -12.56 -2.30
C GLU A 19 0.98 -12.82 -1.66
N ILE A 20 0.94 -13.68 -0.64
CA ILE A 20 -0.29 -13.97 0.12
C ILE A 20 -0.76 -12.73 0.88
N GLU A 21 0.13 -11.98 1.51
CA GLU A 21 -0.25 -10.75 2.22
C GLU A 21 -0.79 -9.68 1.26
N ILE A 22 -0.18 -9.53 0.09
CA ILE A 22 -0.68 -8.63 -0.97
C ILE A 22 -2.08 -9.07 -1.41
N ALA A 23 -2.29 -10.37 -1.67
CA ALA A 23 -3.59 -10.87 -2.08
C ALA A 23 -4.68 -10.66 -1.01
N LEU A 24 -4.34 -10.90 0.27
CA LEU A 24 -5.24 -10.68 1.39
C LEU A 24 -5.58 -9.20 1.59
N SER A 25 -4.60 -8.30 1.47
CA SER A 25 -4.86 -6.86 1.58
C SER A 25 -5.72 -6.33 0.44
N MET A 26 -5.53 -6.82 -0.78
CA MET A 26 -6.40 -6.50 -1.93
C MET A 26 -7.82 -7.02 -1.73
N ARG A 27 -7.99 -8.22 -1.16
CA ARG A 27 -9.30 -8.74 -0.78
C ARG A 27 -9.97 -7.87 0.28
N HIS A 28 -9.23 -7.45 1.31
CA HIS A 28 -9.74 -6.54 2.33
C HIS A 28 -10.19 -5.22 1.70
N LEU A 29 -9.37 -4.60 0.84
CA LEU A 29 -9.75 -3.39 0.11
C LEU A 29 -11.05 -3.58 -0.69
N SER A 30 -11.17 -4.71 -1.40
CA SER A 30 -12.38 -5.04 -2.16
C SER A 30 -13.62 -5.14 -1.27
N VAL A 31 -13.53 -5.77 -0.10
CA VAL A 31 -14.65 -5.89 0.84
C VAL A 31 -15.04 -4.53 1.41
N THR A 32 -14.05 -3.72 1.81
CA THR A 32 -14.27 -2.37 2.35
C THR A 32 -14.90 -1.44 1.31
N LEU A 33 -14.52 -1.57 0.04
CA LEU A 33 -15.18 -0.82 -1.04
C LEU A 33 -16.62 -1.29 -1.27
N GLN A 34 -16.87 -2.59 -1.21
CA GLN A 34 -18.21 -3.16 -1.35
C GLN A 34 -19.17 -2.73 -0.23
N SER A 35 -18.67 -2.31 0.93
CA SER A 35 -19.51 -1.75 2.00
C SER A 35 -19.95 -0.30 1.73
N GLY A 36 -19.57 0.30 0.60
CA GLY A 36 -19.99 1.64 0.18
C GLY A 36 -19.15 2.77 0.75
N LEU A 37 -17.97 2.46 1.31
CA LEU A 37 -17.02 3.45 1.80
C LEU A 37 -16.35 4.17 0.62
N ALA A 38 -15.96 5.42 0.83
CA ALA A 38 -15.14 6.14 -0.14
C ALA A 38 -13.79 5.43 -0.32
N ILE A 39 -13.18 5.58 -1.50
CA ILE A 39 -11.89 4.93 -1.79
C ILE A 39 -10.78 5.35 -0.82
N GLU A 40 -10.78 6.62 -0.40
CA GLU A 40 -9.80 7.14 0.55
C GLU A 40 -9.95 6.48 1.93
N ASP A 41 -11.17 6.41 2.45
CA ASP A 41 -11.47 5.71 3.71
C ASP A 41 -11.11 4.22 3.63
N ALA A 42 -11.40 3.59 2.50
CA ALA A 42 -11.08 2.17 2.30
C ALA A 42 -9.56 1.91 2.30
N LEU A 43 -8.79 2.80 1.67
CA LEU A 43 -7.33 2.73 1.67
C LEU A 43 -6.74 2.99 3.06
N GLU A 44 -7.29 3.94 3.81
CA GLU A 44 -6.89 4.22 5.20
C GLU A 44 -7.12 3.01 6.10
N ILE A 45 -8.32 2.41 6.05
CA ILE A 45 -8.66 1.21 6.83
C ILE A 45 -7.71 0.05 6.51
N VAL A 46 -7.43 -0.19 5.23
CA VAL A 46 -6.52 -1.27 4.82
C VAL A 46 -5.09 -0.99 5.29
N ALA A 47 -4.62 0.27 5.20
CA ALA A 47 -3.31 0.65 5.71
C ALA A 47 -3.19 0.40 7.22
N ASP A 48 -4.23 0.74 7.99
CA ASP A 48 -4.23 0.57 9.44
C ASP A 48 -4.32 -0.89 9.89
N GLN A 49 -5.01 -1.73 9.13
CA GLN A 49 -5.12 -3.16 9.40
C GLN A 49 -3.93 -3.98 8.87
N THR A 50 -3.10 -3.39 8.01
CA THR A 50 -1.92 -4.07 7.46
C THR A 50 -0.81 -4.16 8.51
N VAL A 51 -0.40 -5.39 8.83
CA VAL A 51 0.66 -5.66 9.82
C VAL A 51 2.05 -5.43 9.23
N ASP A 52 2.26 -5.83 7.97
CA ASP A 52 3.53 -5.61 7.28
C ASP A 52 3.79 -4.11 7.08
N THR A 53 4.90 -3.63 7.63
CA THR A 53 5.19 -2.19 7.65
C THR A 53 5.43 -1.63 6.25
N LEU A 54 6.08 -2.38 5.34
CA LEU A 54 6.33 -1.92 3.98
C LEU A 54 5.03 -1.86 3.18
N LEU A 55 4.16 -2.86 3.32
CA LEU A 55 2.85 -2.86 2.68
C LEU A 55 1.94 -1.76 3.24
N LYS A 56 1.97 -1.52 4.56
CA LYS A 56 1.26 -0.41 5.22
C LYS A 56 1.69 0.94 4.64
N GLU A 57 2.99 1.21 4.61
CA GLU A 57 3.54 2.45 4.02
C GLU A 57 3.17 2.58 2.53
N SER A 58 3.06 1.46 1.82
CA SER A 58 2.62 1.44 0.43
C SER A 58 1.16 1.87 0.29
N TYR A 59 0.25 1.39 1.13
CA TYR A 59 -1.14 1.86 1.14
C TYR A 59 -1.28 3.32 1.56
N GLN A 60 -0.49 3.79 2.53
CA GLN A 60 -0.45 5.21 2.90
C GLN A 60 0.02 6.09 1.73
N LYS A 61 0.98 5.60 0.94
CA LYS A 61 1.42 6.28 -0.28
C LYS A 61 0.32 6.31 -1.34
N ILE A 62 -0.39 5.19 -1.55
CA ILE A 62 -1.52 5.12 -2.48
C ILE A 62 -2.60 6.10 -2.08
N LEU A 63 -2.99 6.14 -0.80
CA LEU A 63 -3.95 7.10 -0.26
C LEU A 63 -3.53 8.55 -0.61
N LYS A 64 -2.29 8.93 -0.29
CA LYS A 64 -1.77 10.28 -0.58
C LYS A 64 -1.80 10.62 -2.07
N ASP A 65 -1.43 9.67 -2.93
CA ASP A 65 -1.43 9.87 -4.39
C ASP A 65 -2.85 9.97 -4.95
N VAL A 66 -3.79 9.19 -4.44
CA VAL A 66 -5.21 9.23 -4.83
C VAL A 66 -5.86 10.54 -4.40
N SER A 67 -5.63 11.00 -3.16
CA SER A 67 -6.10 12.32 -2.70
C SER A 67 -5.48 13.47 -3.50
N ALA A 68 -4.33 13.24 -4.16
CA ALA A 68 -3.69 14.19 -5.08
C ALA A 68 -4.16 14.03 -6.54
N GLY A 69 -5.12 13.16 -6.83
CA GLY A 69 -5.74 12.97 -8.15
C GLY A 69 -5.06 11.94 -9.05
N LYS A 70 -4.10 11.16 -8.55
CA LYS A 70 -3.51 10.06 -9.32
C LYS A 70 -4.34 8.80 -9.21
N THR A 71 -4.20 7.91 -10.20
CA THR A 71 -4.79 6.57 -10.13
C THR A 71 -4.02 5.66 -9.17
N ILE A 72 -4.69 4.65 -8.64
CA ILE A 72 -4.06 3.61 -7.80
C ILE A 72 -2.92 2.91 -8.56
N ALA A 73 -3.15 2.55 -9.83
CA ALA A 73 -2.16 1.88 -10.66
C ALA A 73 -0.90 2.74 -10.88
N GLU A 74 -1.04 4.05 -11.09
CA GLU A 74 0.11 4.97 -11.17
C GLU A 74 0.90 4.99 -9.87
N SER A 75 0.22 4.98 -8.71
CA SER A 75 0.91 4.92 -7.42
C SER A 75 1.63 3.58 -7.22
N MET A 76 0.98 2.45 -7.51
CA MET A 76 1.55 1.10 -7.39
C MET A 76 2.82 0.93 -8.22
N ARG A 77 2.85 1.45 -9.46
CA ARG A 77 4.04 1.43 -10.33
C ARG A 77 5.27 2.12 -9.72
N THR A 78 5.09 3.03 -8.77
CA THR A 78 6.22 3.67 -8.07
C THR A 78 6.87 2.78 -7.00
N MET A 79 6.29 1.61 -6.70
CA MET A 79 6.71 0.69 -5.64
C MET A 79 6.93 -0.74 -6.18
N PRO A 80 7.84 -0.94 -7.16
CA PRO A 80 8.05 -2.23 -7.83
C PRO A 80 8.57 -3.35 -6.91
N LYS A 81 9.02 -3.01 -5.69
CA LYS A 81 9.42 -3.99 -4.66
C LYS A 81 8.22 -4.64 -3.95
N VAL A 82 7.04 -4.05 -4.08
CA VAL A 82 5.79 -4.52 -3.44
C VAL A 82 4.82 -4.98 -4.52
N PHE A 83 4.59 -4.15 -5.54
CA PHE A 83 3.66 -4.46 -6.63
C PHE A 83 4.44 -4.75 -7.92
N ASN A 84 4.35 -5.98 -8.41
CA ASN A 84 4.89 -6.36 -9.72
C ASN A 84 3.87 -6.09 -10.83
N ASP A 85 4.28 -6.27 -12.09
CA ASP A 85 3.41 -6.02 -13.26
C ASP A 85 2.20 -6.95 -13.35
N PHE A 86 2.18 -8.06 -12.61
CA PHE A 86 1.03 -8.96 -12.57
C PHE A 86 -0.07 -8.44 -11.64
N VAL A 87 0.29 -7.68 -10.60
CA VAL A 87 -0.66 -7.10 -9.62
C VAL A 87 -1.31 -5.81 -10.11
N ILE A 88 -0.63 -5.07 -11.00
CA ILE A 88 -0.99 -3.70 -11.43
C ILE A 88 -2.01 -3.68 -12.58
#